data_AF-A0A7Y1YF15-F1
#
_entry.id   AF-A0A7Y1YF15-F1
#
_cell.length_a   1.000
_cell.length_b   1.000
_cell.length_c   1.000
_cell.angle_alpha   90.00
_cell.angle_beta   90.00
_cell.angle_gamma   90.00
#
_symmetry.space_group_name_H-M   'P 1'
#
loop_
_entity.id
_entity.type
_entity.pdbx_description
1 polymer ?
#
loop_
_entity_poly.entity_id
_entity_poly.type
_entity_poly.pdbx_seq_one_letter_code
_entity_poly.pdbx_strand_id
1 'polypeptide(L)'
;VKDYQEGNQEKVYSDFFKTIYNLLPVGGRFYMQTMTFSKNMIPFEELDVNAPVDSTAYIMALMVKQFPGSWLPYGPEMVIRNAEPNFKLISQSSGRLDYIETIGQWRKKFRKFNLKKYLLYLSLIPRYFTDKEFRHLVAVFKVSPNRVCFENEVMDHYRLVFEKVG
;
A
#
# COMPACT_ATOMS: atom_id res chain seq x y z
N VAL A 1 -9.27 -2.80 6.45
CA VAL A 1 -10.58 -2.54 5.82
C VAL A 1 -11.67 -2.46 6.86
N LYS A 2 -11.86 -3.50 7.71
CA LYS A 2 -12.84 -3.46 8.80
C LYS A 2 -12.82 -2.16 9.62
N ASP A 3 -11.65 -1.78 10.16
CA ASP A 3 -11.52 -0.55 10.95
C ASP A 3 -11.90 0.71 10.16
N TYR A 4 -11.61 0.76 8.86
CA TYR A 4 -12.03 1.87 8.01
C TYR A 4 -13.55 1.91 7.83
N GLN A 5 -14.17 0.77 7.52
CA GLN A 5 -15.62 0.67 7.34
C GLN A 5 -16.40 0.99 8.61
N GLU A 6 -15.81 0.74 9.78
CA GLU A 6 -16.36 1.11 11.08
C GLU A 6 -16.06 2.56 11.48
N GLY A 7 -15.36 3.34 10.64
CA GLY A 7 -14.97 4.72 10.92
C GLY A 7 -13.81 4.87 11.93
N ASN A 8 -13.14 3.78 12.28
CA ASN A 8 -12.07 3.71 13.27
C ASN A 8 -10.68 4.05 12.71
N GLN A 9 -10.57 4.46 11.45
CA GLN A 9 -9.25 4.62 10.82
C GLN A 9 -8.37 5.66 11.51
N GLU A 10 -8.88 6.86 11.80
CA GLU A 10 -8.16 7.89 12.57
C GLU A 10 -7.76 7.34 13.96
N LYS A 11 -8.67 6.61 14.63
CA LYS A 11 -8.39 6.00 15.93
C LYS A 11 -7.17 5.07 15.89
N VAL A 12 -7.08 4.20 14.88
CA VAL A 12 -5.94 3.27 14.71
C VAL A 12 -4.60 4.04 14.64
N TYR A 13 -4.56 5.15 13.90
CA TYR A 13 -3.34 5.97 13.80
C TYR A 13 -3.07 6.74 15.10
N SER A 14 -4.08 7.33 15.73
CA SER A 14 -3.92 8.04 17.01
C SER A 14 -3.40 7.12 18.14
N ASP A 15 -3.92 5.88 18.23
CA ASP A 15 -3.46 4.89 19.20
C ASP A 15 -2.01 4.46 18.94
N PHE A 16 -1.65 4.31 17.65
CA PHE A 16 -0.27 4.05 17.24
C PHE A 16 0.66 5.18 17.70
N PHE A 17 0.35 6.44 17.40
CA PHE A 17 1.16 7.58 17.83
C PHE A 17 1.23 7.73 19.36
N LYS A 18 0.13 7.46 20.07
CA LYS A 18 0.12 7.43 21.55
C LYS A 18 1.09 6.38 22.09
N THR A 19 1.16 5.22 21.45
CA THR A 19 2.11 4.16 21.82
C THR A 19 3.54 4.63 21.64
N ILE A 20 3.88 5.23 20.49
CA ILE A 20 5.22 5.78 20.24
C ILE A 20 5.54 6.90 21.23
N TYR A 21 4.59 7.79 21.53
CA TYR A 21 4.77 8.88 22.49
C TYR A 21 5.15 8.36 23.88
N ASN A 22 4.54 7.28 24.35
CA ASN A 22 4.84 6.69 25.65
C ASN A 22 6.22 6.02 25.71
N LEU A 23 6.77 5.63 24.56
CA LEU A 23 8.06 4.93 24.47
C LEU A 23 9.24 5.88 24.20
N LEU A 24 8.98 7.01 23.54
CA LEU A 24 10.03 7.93 23.09
C LEU A 24 10.33 8.98 24.17
N PRO A 25 11.62 9.28 24.47
CA PRO A 25 11.95 10.42 25.32
C PRO A 25 11.63 11.74 24.62
N VAL A 26 11.49 12.80 25.40
CA VAL A 26 11.30 14.17 24.91
C VAL A 26 12.45 14.57 23.98
N GLY A 27 12.13 15.17 22.84
CA GLY A 27 13.11 15.48 21.79
C GLY A 27 13.60 14.26 20.99
N GLY A 28 13.15 13.06 21.34
CA GLY A 28 13.40 11.86 20.55
C GLY A 28 12.69 11.92 19.20
N ARG A 29 13.30 11.30 18.19
CA ARG A 29 12.79 11.28 16.81
C ARG A 29 12.33 9.90 16.38
N PHE A 30 11.24 9.88 15.61
CA PHE A 30 10.66 8.70 15.00
C PHE A 30 10.60 8.92 13.48
N TYR A 31 11.11 7.94 12.74
CA TYR A 31 11.01 7.91 11.28
C TYR A 31 9.88 6.95 10.87
N MET A 32 8.91 7.47 10.11
CA MET A 32 7.83 6.71 9.53
C MET A 32 7.98 6.62 8.03
N GLN A 33 7.78 5.43 7.49
CA GLN A 33 7.63 5.21 6.07
C GLN A 33 6.28 4.55 5.83
N THR A 34 5.41 5.19 5.05
CA THR A 34 4.07 4.66 4.78
C THR A 34 3.62 4.96 3.36
N MET A 35 2.83 4.04 2.80
CA MET A 35 2.00 4.34 1.64
C MET A 35 0.76 5.09 2.10
N THR A 36 0.22 5.96 1.25
CA THR A 36 -1.03 6.69 1.48
C THR A 36 -1.88 6.61 0.23
N PHE A 37 -3.20 6.81 0.36
CA PHE A 37 -4.01 7.16 -0.79
C PHE A 37 -3.68 8.59 -1.23
N SER A 38 -3.86 8.85 -2.53
CA SER A 38 -3.57 10.12 -3.18
C SER A 38 -4.79 10.59 -4.00
N LYS A 39 -4.62 11.66 -4.78
CA LYS A 39 -5.69 12.45 -5.40
C LYS A 39 -6.61 11.66 -6.34
N ASN A 40 -6.16 10.54 -6.92
CA ASN A 40 -6.96 9.73 -7.84
C ASN A 40 -7.58 8.49 -7.18
N MET A 41 -7.55 8.42 -5.83
CA MET A 41 -8.27 7.37 -5.11
C MET A 41 -9.79 7.55 -5.26
N ILE A 42 -10.49 6.43 -5.41
CA ILE A 42 -11.95 6.36 -5.56
C ILE A 42 -12.61 5.84 -4.26
N PRO A 43 -13.92 6.03 -4.07
CA PRO A 43 -14.68 5.43 -2.98
C PRO A 43 -14.52 3.90 -2.91
N PHE A 44 -14.58 3.34 -1.70
CA PHE A 44 -14.39 1.90 -1.48
C PHE A 44 -15.44 1.06 -2.21
N GLU A 45 -16.66 1.57 -2.30
CA GLU A 45 -17.82 0.92 -2.90
C GLU A 45 -17.71 0.79 -4.43
N GLU A 46 -16.83 1.58 -5.05
CA GLU A 46 -16.60 1.57 -6.49
C GLU A 46 -15.55 0.54 -6.93
N LEU A 47 -14.89 -0.15 -5.99
CA LEU A 47 -13.93 -1.20 -6.31
C LEU A 47 -14.64 -2.44 -6.87
N ASP A 48 -14.33 -2.82 -8.10
CA ASP A 48 -14.94 -3.98 -8.76
C ASP A 48 -13.92 -4.80 -9.54
N VAL A 49 -13.88 -6.11 -9.27
CA VAL A 49 -13.03 -7.08 -9.97
C VAL A 49 -13.49 -7.37 -11.40
N ASN A 50 -14.70 -6.93 -11.79
CA ASN A 50 -15.25 -7.08 -13.13
C ASN A 50 -15.18 -5.77 -13.94
N ALA A 51 -14.70 -4.67 -13.35
CA ALA A 51 -14.45 -3.42 -14.06
C ALA A 51 -13.37 -3.59 -15.16
N PRO A 52 -13.27 -2.65 -16.11
CA PRO A 52 -12.21 -2.69 -17.14
C PRO A 52 -10.82 -2.85 -16.53
N VAL A 53 -10.00 -3.72 -17.12
CA VAL A 53 -8.74 -4.24 -16.52
C VAL A 53 -7.66 -3.19 -16.23
N ASP A 54 -7.81 -1.99 -16.77
CA ASP A 54 -6.94 -0.82 -16.64
C ASP A 54 -7.57 0.31 -15.81
N SER A 55 -8.83 0.17 -15.40
CA SER A 55 -9.53 1.13 -14.56
C SER A 55 -9.02 1.12 -13.11
N THR A 56 -9.08 2.28 -12.44
CA THR A 56 -8.76 2.39 -11.00
C THR A 56 -9.60 1.43 -10.16
N ALA A 57 -10.88 1.23 -10.51
CA ALA A 57 -11.77 0.28 -9.85
C ALA A 57 -11.21 -1.15 -9.84
N TYR A 58 -10.82 -1.65 -11.01
CA TYR A 58 -10.26 -2.99 -11.14
C TYR A 58 -8.90 -3.11 -10.44
N ILE A 59 -8.01 -2.13 -10.64
CA ILE A 59 -6.66 -2.12 -10.06
C ILE A 59 -6.75 -2.12 -8.52
N MET A 60 -7.61 -1.27 -7.95
CA MET A 60 -7.81 -1.20 -6.50
C MET A 60 -8.49 -2.46 -5.94
N ALA A 61 -9.42 -3.07 -6.68
CA ALA A 61 -10.00 -4.35 -6.29
C ALA A 61 -8.93 -5.46 -6.21
N LEU A 62 -7.97 -5.47 -7.14
CA LEU A 62 -6.80 -6.37 -7.06
C LEU A 62 -5.88 -6.03 -5.88
N MET A 63 -5.67 -4.75 -5.57
CA MET A 63 -4.86 -4.34 -4.40
C MET A 63 -5.45 -4.82 -3.09
N VAL A 64 -6.75 -4.64 -2.87
CA VAL A 64 -7.43 -5.07 -1.65
C VAL A 64 -7.39 -6.59 -1.50
N LYS A 65 -7.53 -7.34 -2.60
CA LYS A 65 -7.35 -8.79 -2.59
C LYS A 65 -5.92 -9.22 -2.29
N GLN A 66 -4.93 -8.50 -2.81
CA GLN A 66 -3.51 -8.80 -2.59
C GLN A 66 -3.07 -8.54 -1.15
N PHE A 67 -3.65 -7.53 -0.50
CA PHE A 67 -3.36 -7.14 0.88
C PHE A 67 -4.64 -7.11 1.72
N PRO A 68 -5.22 -8.29 2.02
CA PRO A 68 -6.48 -8.38 2.73
C PRO A 68 -6.35 -7.75 4.12
N GLY A 69 -7.35 -6.97 4.52
CA GLY A 69 -7.36 -6.28 5.81
C GLY A 69 -6.62 -4.94 5.84
N SER A 70 -5.75 -4.65 4.86
CA SER A 70 -5.04 -3.37 4.78
C SER A 70 -5.92 -2.25 4.23
N TRP A 71 -5.79 -1.05 4.80
CA TRP A 71 -6.37 0.18 4.25
C TRP A 71 -5.43 1.35 4.57
N LEU A 72 -5.06 2.13 3.56
CA LEU A 72 -4.04 3.16 3.67
C LEU A 72 -4.63 4.46 4.22
N PRO A 73 -3.85 5.30 4.91
CA PRO A 73 -4.33 6.61 5.33
C PRO A 73 -4.50 7.52 4.10
N TYR A 74 -5.42 8.47 4.19
CA TYR A 74 -5.69 9.43 3.12
C TYR A 74 -4.70 10.59 3.19
N GLY A 75 -3.72 10.56 2.28
CA GLY A 75 -2.63 11.52 2.25
C GLY A 75 -1.68 11.45 3.47
N PRO A 76 -0.57 12.19 3.44
CA PRO A 76 0.29 12.37 4.61
C PRO A 76 -0.41 13.22 5.68
N GLU A 77 -1.41 14.03 5.32
CA GLU A 77 -2.11 14.94 6.22
C GLU A 77 -2.84 14.19 7.33
N MET A 78 -3.50 13.06 6.99
CA MET A 78 -4.14 12.22 8.00
C MET A 78 -3.11 11.70 9.02
N VAL A 79 -1.93 11.30 8.56
CA VAL A 79 -0.86 10.79 9.43
C VAL A 79 -0.34 11.92 10.33
N ILE A 80 -0.09 13.09 9.77
CA ILE A 80 0.42 14.26 10.50
C ILE A 80 -0.59 14.71 11.57
N ARG A 81 -1.88 14.84 11.22
CA ARG A 81 -2.93 15.21 12.18
C ARG A 81 -3.03 14.23 13.36
N ASN A 82 -2.86 12.93 13.11
CA ASN A 82 -2.89 11.92 14.18
C ASN A 82 -1.62 11.90 15.05
N ALA A 83 -0.52 12.51 14.58
CA ALA A 83 0.69 12.70 15.36
C ALA A 83 0.61 13.96 16.24
N GLU A 84 -0.16 14.97 15.81
CA GLU A 84 -0.42 16.19 16.57
C GLU A 84 -1.32 15.92 17.80
N PRO A 85 -1.19 16.72 18.87
CA PRO A 85 -0.19 17.77 19.10
C PRO A 85 1.13 17.24 19.66
N ASN A 86 1.23 15.93 19.90
CA ASN A 86 2.31 15.29 20.67
C ASN A 86 3.64 15.17 19.91
N PHE A 87 3.59 15.31 18.59
CA PHE A 87 4.76 15.29 17.72
C PHE A 87 4.77 16.50 16.80
N LYS A 88 5.98 17.02 16.56
CA LYS A 88 6.26 17.99 15.52
C LYS A 88 6.81 17.29 14.29
N LEU A 89 6.24 17.58 13.11
CA LEU A 89 6.82 17.15 11.84
C LEU A 89 8.12 17.93 11.57
N ILE A 90 9.22 17.20 11.39
CA ILE A 90 10.55 17.75 11.09
C ILE A 90 10.85 17.69 9.60
N SER A 91 10.43 16.62 8.93
CA SER A 91 10.69 16.42 7.51
C SER A 91 9.62 15.55 6.87
N GLN A 92 9.30 15.88 5.61
CA GLN A 92 8.43 15.10 4.75
C GLN A 92 9.07 14.99 3.37
N SER A 93 9.10 13.77 2.84
CA SER A 93 9.60 13.50 1.49
C SER A 93 8.71 12.46 0.82
N SER A 94 8.33 12.71 -0.45
CA SER A 94 7.65 11.70 -1.27
C SER A 94 8.69 10.76 -1.89
N GLY A 95 8.48 9.46 -1.68
CA GLY A 95 9.22 8.37 -2.29
C GLY A 95 8.44 7.65 -3.40
N ARG A 96 7.38 8.26 -3.96
CA ARG A 96 6.54 7.62 -4.98
C ARG A 96 7.35 7.13 -6.19
N LEU A 97 8.19 8.00 -6.76
CA LEU A 97 9.00 7.66 -7.93
C LEU A 97 10.01 6.56 -7.62
N ASP A 98 10.60 6.58 -6.42
CA ASP A 98 11.49 5.53 -5.94
C ASP A 98 10.76 4.17 -5.87
N TYR A 99 9.49 4.16 -5.47
CA TYR A 99 8.69 2.95 -5.38
C TYR A 99 8.31 2.40 -6.76
N ILE A 100 7.98 3.27 -7.72
CA ILE A 100 7.76 2.87 -9.13
C ILE A 100 9.01 2.18 -9.69
N GLU A 101 10.19 2.79 -9.49
CA GLU A 101 11.46 2.21 -9.94
C GLU A 101 11.77 0.90 -9.21
N THR A 102 11.56 0.84 -7.89
CA THR A 102 11.76 -0.37 -7.08
C THR A 102 10.93 -1.54 -7.61
N ILE A 103 9.62 -1.34 -7.81
CA ILE A 103 8.76 -2.39 -8.38
C ILE A 103 9.19 -2.71 -9.82
N GLY A 104 9.62 -1.72 -10.59
CA GLY A 104 10.21 -1.91 -11.91
C GLY A 104 11.41 -2.86 -11.90
N GLN A 105 12.36 -2.64 -11.00
CA GLN A 105 13.54 -3.47 -10.84
C GLN A 105 13.21 -4.88 -10.34
N TRP A 106 12.28 -5.00 -9.38
CA TRP A 106 11.79 -6.30 -8.93
C TRP A 106 11.15 -7.07 -10.08
N ARG A 107 10.34 -6.43 -10.91
CA ARG A 107 9.73 -7.08 -12.09
C ARG A 107 10.77 -7.50 -13.12
N LYS A 108 11.79 -6.68 -13.40
CA LYS A 108 12.91 -7.06 -14.29
C LYS A 108 13.60 -8.33 -13.79
N LYS A 109 13.98 -8.37 -12.51
CA LYS A 109 14.63 -9.54 -11.89
C LYS A 109 13.70 -10.75 -11.87
N PHE A 110 12.44 -10.57 -11.49
CA PHE A 110 11.47 -11.66 -11.43
C PHE A 110 11.15 -12.24 -12.81
N ARG A 111 11.10 -11.42 -13.87
CA ARG A 111 10.83 -11.86 -15.25
C ARG A 111 12.05 -12.48 -15.93
N LYS A 112 13.27 -12.25 -15.44
CA LYS A 112 14.49 -12.87 -15.98
C LYS A 112 14.32 -14.38 -16.16
N PHE A 113 14.65 -14.87 -17.35
CA PHE A 113 14.50 -16.28 -17.68
C PHE A 113 15.27 -17.18 -16.70
N ASN A 114 14.64 -18.29 -16.33
CA ASN A 114 15.24 -19.32 -15.48
C ASN A 114 14.50 -20.65 -15.72
N LEU A 115 15.21 -21.68 -16.17
CA LEU A 115 14.60 -22.96 -16.53
C LEU A 115 13.80 -23.57 -15.37
N LYS A 116 14.35 -23.60 -14.15
CA LYS A 116 13.67 -24.15 -12.97
C LYS A 116 12.37 -23.40 -12.66
N LYS A 117 12.37 -22.07 -12.80
CA LYS A 117 11.18 -21.23 -12.61
C LYS A 117 10.08 -21.54 -13.62
N TYR A 118 10.45 -21.75 -14.89
CA TYR A 118 9.46 -22.08 -15.93
C TYR A 118 8.93 -23.51 -15.79
N LEU A 119 9.77 -24.47 -15.38
CA LEU A 119 9.29 -25.82 -15.01
C LEU A 119 8.29 -25.76 -13.85
N LEU A 120 8.53 -24.91 -12.85
CA LEU A 120 7.56 -24.64 -11.78
C LEU A 120 6.26 -24.03 -12.33
N TYR A 121 6.32 -23.10 -13.28
CA TYR A 121 5.08 -22.56 -13.88
C TYR A 121 4.29 -23.62 -14.64
N LEU A 122 4.97 -24.53 -15.34
CA LEU A 122 4.32 -25.66 -16.02
C LEU A 122 3.61 -26.58 -15.01
N SER A 123 4.24 -26.88 -13.87
CA SER A 123 3.59 -27.72 -12.84
C SER A 123 2.37 -27.05 -12.18
N LEU A 124 2.24 -25.73 -12.29
CA LEU A 124 1.10 -24.97 -11.76
C LEU A 124 -0.06 -24.82 -12.77
N ILE A 125 0.09 -25.28 -14.02
CA ILE A 125 -0.98 -25.20 -15.04
C ILE A 125 -2.28 -25.89 -14.58
N PRO A 126 -2.27 -27.11 -14.02
CA PRO A 126 -3.52 -27.75 -13.56
C PRO A 126 -4.24 -26.93 -12.49
N ARG A 127 -3.47 -26.29 -11.59
CA ARG A 127 -4.01 -25.42 -10.54
C ARG A 127 -4.70 -24.18 -11.11
N TYR A 128 -4.21 -23.64 -12.23
CA TYR A 128 -4.86 -22.50 -12.91
C TYR A 128 -6.30 -22.79 -13.32
N PHE A 129 -6.61 -24.00 -13.76
CA PHE A 129 -7.96 -24.37 -14.16
C PHE A 129 -8.86 -24.71 -12.96
N THR A 130 -8.29 -25.21 -11.87
CA THR A 130 -9.04 -25.75 -10.73
C THR A 130 -9.20 -24.79 -9.56
N ASP A 131 -8.32 -23.79 -9.41
CA ASP A 131 -8.27 -22.89 -8.25
C ASP A 131 -8.51 -21.43 -8.67
N LYS A 132 -9.64 -20.86 -8.21
CA LYS A 132 -10.04 -19.48 -8.50
C LYS A 132 -9.13 -18.46 -7.81
N GLU A 133 -8.69 -18.73 -6.59
CA GLU A 133 -7.80 -17.83 -5.85
C GLU A 133 -6.41 -17.80 -6.50
N PHE A 134 -5.95 -18.94 -7.00
CA PHE A 134 -4.72 -18.97 -7.78
C PHE A 134 -4.81 -18.15 -9.07
N ARG A 135 -5.95 -18.14 -9.77
CA ARG A 135 -6.15 -17.23 -10.93
C ARG A 135 -6.10 -15.76 -10.53
N HIS A 136 -6.61 -15.40 -9.35
CA HIS A 136 -6.50 -14.04 -8.84
C HIS A 136 -5.04 -13.64 -8.58
N LEU A 137 -4.23 -14.51 -7.95
CA LEU A 137 -2.80 -14.27 -7.77
C LEU A 137 -2.07 -14.09 -9.11
N VAL A 138 -2.44 -14.89 -10.12
CA VAL A 138 -1.90 -14.73 -11.48
C VAL A 138 -2.30 -13.38 -12.09
N ALA A 139 -3.52 -12.90 -11.86
CA ALA A 139 -3.96 -11.58 -12.32
C ALA A 139 -3.16 -10.45 -11.66
N VAL A 140 -2.99 -10.47 -10.33
CA VAL A 140 -2.14 -9.52 -9.60
C VAL A 140 -0.72 -9.54 -10.17
N PHE A 141 -0.16 -10.72 -10.36
CA PHE A 141 1.19 -10.88 -10.91
C PHE A 141 1.34 -10.24 -12.32
N LYS A 142 0.36 -10.47 -13.19
CA LYS A 142 0.34 -9.92 -14.55
C LYS A 142 0.25 -8.40 -14.54
N VAL A 143 -0.76 -7.86 -13.85
CA VAL A 143 -1.12 -6.43 -13.86
C VAL A 143 -0.13 -5.58 -13.08
N SER A 144 0.41 -6.09 -11.96
CA SER A 144 1.22 -5.29 -11.02
C SER A 144 0.46 -4.13 -10.38
N PRO A 145 -0.71 -4.38 -9.78
CA PRO A 145 -1.63 -3.33 -9.36
C PRO A 145 -0.96 -2.27 -8.46
N ASN A 146 -0.06 -2.68 -7.55
CA ASN A 146 0.66 -1.75 -6.68
C ASN A 146 1.46 -0.69 -7.46
N ARG A 147 2.15 -1.10 -8.52
CA ARG A 147 2.93 -0.17 -9.37
C ARG A 147 2.00 0.77 -10.12
N VAL A 148 0.92 0.24 -10.69
CA VAL A 148 -0.04 1.02 -11.45
C VAL A 148 -0.74 2.04 -10.55
N CYS A 149 -1.04 1.70 -9.29
CA CYS A 149 -1.55 2.66 -8.31
C CYS A 149 -0.61 3.85 -8.09
N PHE A 150 0.71 3.62 -8.02
CA PHE A 150 1.68 4.72 -7.91
C PHE A 150 1.80 5.51 -9.21
N GLU A 151 1.85 4.85 -10.37
CA GLU A 151 1.94 5.51 -11.69
C GLU A 151 0.72 6.40 -11.96
N ASN A 152 -0.47 5.94 -11.55
CA ASN A 152 -1.74 6.66 -11.74
C ASN A 152 -2.07 7.62 -10.59
N GLU A 153 -1.15 7.84 -9.64
CA GLU A 153 -1.37 8.76 -8.51
C GLU A 153 -2.61 8.41 -7.65
N VAL A 154 -2.96 7.13 -7.59
CA VAL A 154 -3.96 6.57 -6.68
C VAL A 154 -3.35 6.36 -5.31
N MET A 155 -2.07 5.99 -5.28
CA MET A 155 -1.27 5.84 -4.08
C MET A 155 -0.03 6.73 -4.15
N ASP A 156 0.38 7.21 -2.98
CA ASP A 156 1.65 7.87 -2.74
C ASP A 156 2.43 7.12 -1.67
N HIS A 157 3.68 7.52 -1.49
CA HIS A 157 4.56 6.93 -0.49
C HIS A 157 5.36 8.05 0.18
N TYR A 158 5.28 8.16 1.50
CA TYR A 158 5.92 9.22 2.27
C TYR A 158 6.93 8.68 3.27
N ARG A 159 7.99 9.47 3.44
CA ARG A 159 9.00 9.37 4.48
C ARG A 159 8.81 10.58 5.38
N LEU A 160 8.43 10.35 6.62
CA LEU A 160 8.09 11.38 7.60
C LEU A 160 9.02 11.25 8.80
N VAL A 161 9.55 12.36 9.28
CA VAL A 161 10.31 12.42 10.54
C VAL A 161 9.52 13.26 11.51
N PHE A 162 9.20 12.65 12.65
CA PHE A 162 8.51 13.29 13.77
C PHE A 162 9.45 13.41 14.96
N GLU A 163 9.31 14.49 15.72
CA GLU A 163 10.01 14.71 16.99
C GLU A 163 8.98 14.86 18.11
N LYS A 164 9.16 14.13 19.22
CA LYS A 164 8.25 14.23 20.36
C LYS A 164 8.38 15.60 21.01
N VAL A 165 7.24 16.27 21.19
CA VAL A 165 7.13 17.51 21.96
C VAL A 165 6.41 17.24 23.28
N GLY A 166 6.85 17.88 24.36
CA GLY A 166 6.30 17.64 25.71
C GLY A 166 6.99 16.46 26.37
#